data_AF-A0A1Y4D2D8-F1
#
_entry.id   AF-A0A1Y4D2D8-F1
#
_cell.length_a   1.000
_cell.length_b   1.000
_cell.length_c   1.000
_cell.angle_alpha   90.00
_cell.angle_beta   90.00
_cell.angle_gamma   90.00
#
_symmetry.space_group_name_H-M   'P 1'
#
loop_
_entity.id
_entity.type
_entity.pdbx_description
1 polymer ?
#
loop_
_entity_poly.entity_id
_entity_poly.type
_entity_poly.pdbx_seq_one_letter_code
_entity_poly.pdbx_strand_id
1 'polypeptide(L)' 'MIRNLQGEDVSRVLNIWTDANLEAHDFIPSDFWLNSLQYVEPALLQSEVYINLYNDSITGFIG' A
#
# COMPACT_ATOMS: atom_id res chain seq x y z
N MET A 1 -13.14 -10.27 -2.52
CA MET A 1 -13.48 -9.66 -3.83
C MET A 1 -12.30 -8.82 -4.26
N ILE A 2 -11.86 -8.96 -5.52
CA ILE A 2 -10.80 -8.14 -6.08
C ILE A 2 -11.45 -7.00 -6.89
N ARG A 3 -11.00 -5.76 -6.70
CA ARG A 3 -11.45 -4.58 -7.47
C ARG A 3 -10.34 -3.55 -7.62
N ASN A 4 -10.49 -2.62 -8.57
CA ASN A 4 -9.59 -1.48 -8.71
C ASN A 4 -9.57 -0.64 -7.43
N LEU A 5 -8.38 -0.14 -7.10
CA LEU A 5 -8.16 0.87 -6.06
C LEU A 5 -8.97 2.13 -6.36
N GLN A 6 -9.62 2.66 -5.34
CA GLN A 6 -10.30 3.95 -5.33
C GLN A 6 -9.56 4.89 -4.39
N GLY A 7 -9.80 6.20 -4.52
CA GLY A 7 -9.14 7.21 -3.69
C GLY A 7 -9.32 6.99 -2.19
N GLU A 8 -10.47 6.47 -1.76
CA GLU A 8 -10.75 6.14 -0.35
C GLU A 8 -9.92 4.98 0.20
N ASP A 9 -9.37 4.12 -0.67
CA ASP A 9 -8.59 2.94 -0.27
C ASP A 9 -7.12 3.28 -0.03
N VAL A 10 -6.64 4.40 -0.57
CA VAL A 10 -5.21 4.75 -0.66
C VAL A 10 -4.54 4.70 0.70
N SER A 11 -5.15 5.33 1.72
CA SER A 11 -4.57 5.35 3.06
C SER A 11 -4.40 3.94 3.63
N ARG A 12 -5.35 3.04 3.37
CA ARG A 12 -5.26 1.65 3.85
C ARG A 12 -4.20 0.86 3.08
N VAL A 13 -4.09 1.06 1.76
CA VAL A 13 -3.06 0.43 0.93
C VAL A 13 -1.66 0.92 1.32
N LEU A 14 -1.49 2.23 1.57
CA LEU A 14 -0.23 2.79 2.07
C LEU A 14 0.18 2.17 3.41
N ASN A 15 -0.76 1.97 4.33
CA ASN A 15 -0.46 1.31 5.61
C ASN A 15 0.02 -0.14 5.38
N ILE A 16 -0.69 -0.92 4.55
CA ILE A 16 -0.27 -2.30 4.22
C ILE A 16 1.11 -2.29 3.57
N TRP A 17 1.37 -1.40 2.61
CA TRP A 17 2.68 -1.27 1.97
C TRP A 17 3.77 -0.92 2.97
N THR A 18 3.51 0.03 3.89
CA THR A 18 4.50 0.49 4.87
C THR A 18 4.82 -0.61 5.88
N ASP A 19 3.78 -1.20 6.49
CA ASP A 19 3.92 -2.24 7.49
C ASP A 19 4.63 -3.46 6.91
N ALA A 20 4.22 -3.92 5.73
CA ALA A 20 4.82 -5.08 5.08
C ALA A 20 6.29 -4.83 4.69
N ASN A 21 6.64 -3.63 4.25
CA ASN A 21 8.03 -3.31 3.92
C ASN A 21 8.92 -3.16 5.16
N LEU A 22 8.41 -2.58 6.25
CA LEU A 22 9.13 -2.50 7.52
C LEU A 22 9.35 -3.89 8.13
N GLU A 23 8.37 -4.79 8.01
CA GLU A 23 8.47 -6.17 8.53
C GLU A 23 9.38 -7.05 7.67
N ALA A 24 9.17 -7.08 6.36
CA ALA A 24 9.89 -8.01 5.47
C ALA A 24 11.32 -7.56 5.14
N HIS A 25 11.59 -6.25 5.24
CA HIS A 25 12.87 -5.65 4.87
C HIS A 25 13.50 -4.86 6.03
N ASP A 26 13.47 -5.43 7.24
CA ASP A 26 14.06 -4.87 8.46
C ASP A 26 15.59 -4.60 8.36
N PHE A 27 16.25 -5.23 7.39
CA PHE A 27 17.63 -4.97 7.02
C PHE A 27 17.85 -3.63 6.30
N ILE A 28 16.78 -2.95 5.86
CA ILE A 28 16.81 -1.58 5.31
C ILE A 28 16.33 -0.61 6.40
N PRO A 29 17.01 0.53 6.62
CA PRO A 29 16.59 1.51 7.64
C PRO A 29 15.13 1.97 7.46
N SER A 30 14.37 2.04 8.55
CA SER A 30 12.95 2.44 8.54
C SER A 30 12.72 3.79 7.85
N ASP A 31 13.65 4.73 8.00
CA ASP A 31 13.57 6.05 7.39
C ASP A 31 13.52 6.00 5.87
N PHE A 32 14.12 4.98 5.23
CA PHE A 32 14.02 4.80 3.77
C PHE A 32 12.57 4.58 3.34
N TRP A 33 11.85 3.72 4.04
CA TRP A 33 10.45 3.40 3.76
C TRP A 33 9.52 4.58 4.07
N LEU A 34 9.71 5.22 5.23
CA LEU A 34 8.90 6.37 5.63
C LEU A 34 9.10 7.57 4.69
N ASN A 35 10.34 7.86 4.28
CA ASN A 35 10.63 8.94 3.33
C ASN A 35 10.10 8.65 1.92
N SER A 36 9.86 7.37 1.58
CA SER A 36 9.32 6.97 0.27
C SER A 36 7.82 7.23 0.13
N LEU A 37 7.09 7.41 1.24
CA LEU A 37 5.63 7.62 1.22
C LEU A 37 5.22 8.81 0.34
N GLN A 38 6.01 9.90 0.34
CA GLN A 38 5.77 11.07 -0.49
C GLN A 38 5.73 10.76 -2.01
N TYR A 39 6.39 9.67 -2.43
CA TYR A 39 6.45 9.23 -3.82
C TYR A 39 5.47 8.08 -4.10
N VAL A 40 5.27 7.19 -3.13
CA VAL A 40 4.41 6.01 -3.30
C VAL A 40 2.93 6.38 -3.32
N GLU A 41 2.48 7.30 -2.46
CA GLU A 41 1.09 7.75 -2.45
C GLU A 41 0.59 8.27 -3.82
N PRO A 42 1.27 9.23 -4.48
CA PRO A 42 0.84 9.68 -5.81
C PRO A 42 1.03 8.61 -6.88
N ALA A 43 2.00 7.70 -6.75
CA ALA A 43 2.20 6.61 -7.71
C ALA A 43 1.05 5.60 -7.68
N LEU A 44 0.51 5.27 -6.49
CA LEU A 44 -0.65 4.38 -6.34
C LEU A 44 -1.88 4.94 -7.08
N LEU A 45 -2.09 6.26 -7.02
CA LEU A 45 -3.20 6.93 -7.69
C LEU A 45 -3.06 7.01 -9.22
N GLN A 46 -1.84 6.89 -9.73
CA GLN A 46 -1.53 6.98 -11.17
C GLN A 46 -1.35 5.60 -11.83
N SER A 47 -1.30 4.53 -11.04
CA SER A 47 -1.04 3.16 -11.50
C SER A 47 -2.31 2.31 -11.52
N GLU A 48 -2.28 1.23 -12.29
CA GLU A 48 -3.34 0.22 -12.23
C GLU A 48 -3.13 -0.69 -11.01
N VAL A 49 -3.81 -0.36 -9.91
CA VAL A 49 -3.72 -1.11 -8.66
C VAL A 49 -5.05 -1.79 -8.36
N TYR A 50 -4.99 -3.07 -8.01
CA TYR A 50 -6.11 -3.87 -7.52
C TYR A 50 -5.97 -4.11 -6.03
N ILE A 51 -7.09 -4.11 -5.31
CA ILE A 51 -7.17 -4.45 -3.89
C ILE A 51 -7.94 -5.75 -3.69
N ASN A 52 -7.62 -6.49 -2.62
CA ASN A 52 -8.42 -7.60 -2.13
C ASN A 52 -9.24 -7.20 -0.90
N LEU A 53 -10.56 -7.32 -1.02
CA LEU A 53 -11.52 -7.16 0.06
C LEU A 53 -11.91 -8.52 0.65
N TYR A 54 -11.82 -8.62 1.97
CA TYR A 54 -12.29 -9.77 2.75
C TYR A 54 -12.95 -9.27 4.04
N ASN A 55 -14.20 -9.69 4.30
CA ASN A 55 -15.01 -9.22 5.43
C ASN A 55 -14.99 -7.69 5.59
N ASP A 56 -15.32 -6.98 4.50
CA ASP A 56 -15.35 -5.51 4.41
C ASP A 56 -14.02 -4.80 4.74
N SER A 57 -12.91 -5.55 4.77
CA SER A 57 -11.58 -5.03 5.04
C SER A 57 -10.65 -5.24 3.86
N ILE A 58 -9.81 -4.24 3.58
CA ILE A 58 -8.72 -4.40 2.61
C ILE A 58 -7.60 -5.19 3.28
N THR A 59 -7.28 -6.32 2.66
CA THR A 59 -6.31 -7.31 3.19
C THR A 59 -5.03 -7.40 2.36
N GLY A 60 -5.01 -6.81 1.17
CA GLY A 60 -3.86 -6.78 0.30
C GLY A 60 -4.14 -6.01 -0.97
N PHE A 61 -3.10 -5.80 -1.77
CA PHE A 61 -3.17 -5.13 -3.06
C PHE A 61 -2.09 -5.67 -4.00
N ILE A 62 -2.24 -5.39 -5.29
CA ILE A 62 -1.26 -5.69 -6.35
C ILE A 62 -1.34 -4.59 -7.41
N GLY A 63 -0.20 -4.20 -7.98
CA GLY A 63 -0.07 -3.18 -9.02
C GLY A 63 1.33 -3.19 -9.62
#